data_AF-A0A972Q2I2-F1
#
_entry.id   AF-A0A972Q2I2-F1
#
_cell.length_a   1.000
_cell.length_b   1.000
_cell.length_c   1.000
_cell.angle_alpha   90.00
_cell.angle_beta   90.00
_cell.angle_gamma   90.00
#
_symmetry.space_group_name_H-M   'P 1'
#
loop_
_entity.id
_entity.type
_entity.pdbx_description
1 polymer ?
#
loop_
_entity_poly.entity_id
_entity_poly.type
_entity_poly.pdbx_seq_one_letter_code
_entity_poly.pdbx_strand_id
1 'polypeptide(L)'
;MEHVVVALRKGYSILIAPDGRLSRQPDMRLAKQGISYFVERTRARLIPVGIVGCTVDFLIWVLQLKKVKIEMHIGAPFNLPPIMELPLVRTDAYHQNADSVLVQVAALLPVEHCGYYVDYGRFIPNHNSWVPS
;
A
#
# COMPACT_ATOMS: atom_id res chain seq x y z
N MET A 1 4.44 -6.47 17.02
CA MET A 1 3.48 -5.35 16.86
C MET A 1 3.90 -4.13 17.66
N GLU A 2 4.21 -4.27 18.96
CA GLU A 2 4.49 -3.14 19.85
C GLU A 2 5.69 -2.26 19.44
N HIS A 3 6.78 -2.86 18.94
CA HIS A 3 7.94 -2.11 18.46
C HIS A 3 7.62 -1.14 17.31
N VAL A 4 6.67 -1.50 16.44
CA VAL A 4 6.25 -0.66 15.32
C VAL A 4 5.53 0.59 15.84
N VAL A 5 4.63 0.41 16.81
CA VAL A 5 3.92 1.52 17.46
C VAL A 5 4.91 2.44 18.19
N VAL A 6 5.88 1.87 18.90
CA VAL A 6 6.92 2.64 19.59
C VAL A 6 7.77 3.44 18.59
N ALA A 7 8.19 2.83 17.48
CA ALA A 7 8.97 3.50 16.45
C ALA A 7 8.20 4.69 15.84
N LEU A 8 6.95 4.47 15.44
CA LEU A 8 6.09 5.53 14.90
C LEU A 8 5.90 6.67 15.89
N ARG A 9 5.67 6.38 17.18
CA ARG A 9 5.52 7.41 18.22
C ARG A 9 6.80 8.20 18.48
N LYS A 10 7.97 7.61 18.22
CA LYS A 10 9.27 8.29 18.29
C LYS A 10 9.59 9.11 17.04
N GLY A 11 8.67 9.17 16.06
CA GLY A 11 8.84 9.93 14.83
C GLY A 11 9.61 9.19 13.73
N TYR A 12 9.85 7.89 13.87
CA TYR A 12 10.44 7.09 12.79
C TYR A 12 9.39 6.76 11.73
N SER A 13 9.81 6.76 10.47
CA SER A 13 9.03 6.26 9.34
C SER A 13 9.23 4.76 9.17
N ILE A 14 8.19 4.06 8.73
CA ILE A 14 8.23 2.62 8.44
C ILE A 14 7.64 2.35 7.05
N LEU A 15 8.14 1.31 6.40
CA LEU A 15 7.56 0.79 5.16
C LEU A 15 6.89 -0.55 5.46
N ILE A 16 5.61 -0.69 5.08
CA ILE A 16 4.81 -1.90 5.29
C ILE A 16 4.10 -2.23 4.00
N ALA A 17 4.15 -3.49 3.58
CA ALA A 17 3.26 -4.05 2.57
C ALA A 17 1.95 -4.50 3.25
N PRO A 18 0.79 -3.84 2.99
CA PRO A 18 -0.44 -4.10 3.73
C PRO A 18 -1.05 -5.49 3.48
N ASP A 19 -0.81 -6.07 2.31
CA ASP A 19 -1.16 -7.45 1.93
C ASP A 19 -0.21 -8.49 2.56
N GLY A 20 0.86 -8.03 3.23
CA GLY A 20 1.89 -8.85 3.85
C GLY A 20 2.89 -9.43 2.87
N ARG A 21 3.00 -8.89 1.65
CA ARG A 21 4.03 -9.26 0.67
C ARG A 21 4.63 -8.02 0.02
N LEU A 22 5.95 -7.95 0.01
CA LEU A 22 6.66 -7.12 -0.97
C LEU A 22 6.62 -7.91 -2.28
N SER A 23 5.49 -7.88 -2.98
CA SER A 23 5.20 -8.89 -4.01
C SER A 23 6.17 -8.80 -5.20
N ARG A 24 6.51 -9.98 -5.72
CA ARG A 24 7.29 -10.20 -6.96
C ARG A 24 6.39 -10.61 -8.13
N GLN A 25 5.08 -10.52 -7.91
CA GLN A 25 4.02 -10.99 -8.80
C GLN A 25 2.91 -9.94 -8.81
N PRO A 26 2.27 -9.71 -9.97
CA PRO A 26 1.36 -8.60 -10.19
C PRO A 26 -0.03 -8.76 -9.52
N ASP A 27 -0.19 -9.68 -8.58
CA ASP A 27 -1.50 -9.99 -7.99
C ASP A 27 -1.60 -9.49 -6.53
N MET A 28 -2.10 -8.26 -6.35
CA MET A 28 -2.41 -7.72 -5.03
C MET A 28 -3.51 -8.55 -4.35
N ARG A 29 -3.27 -8.88 -3.08
CA ARG A 29 -4.19 -9.66 -2.24
C ARG A 29 -4.89 -8.77 -1.23
N LEU A 30 -5.97 -9.30 -0.67
CA LEU A 30 -6.71 -8.68 0.43
C LEU A 30 -5.80 -8.15 1.53
N ALA A 31 -6.11 -6.94 1.98
CA ALA A 31 -5.35 -6.23 2.98
C ALA A 31 -5.42 -6.96 4.33
N LYS A 32 -4.30 -6.94 5.05
CA LYS A 32 -4.26 -7.39 6.44
C LYS A 32 -4.60 -6.21 7.35
N GLN A 33 -5.48 -6.45 8.32
CA GLN A 33 -5.94 -5.46 9.30
C GLN A 33 -4.82 -4.78 10.10
N GLY A 34 -3.60 -5.35 10.12
CA GLY A 34 -2.47 -4.84 10.90
C GLY A 34 -2.12 -3.38 10.61
N ILE A 35 -2.29 -2.91 9.35
CA ILE A 35 -2.04 -1.51 9.01
C ILE A 35 -3.01 -0.57 9.72
N SER A 36 -4.29 -0.93 9.74
CA SER A 36 -5.36 -0.17 10.40
C SER A 36 -5.15 -0.11 11.92
N TYR A 37 -4.65 -1.20 12.52
CA TYR A 37 -4.26 -1.21 13.93
C TYR A 37 -3.16 -0.18 14.24
N PHE A 38 -2.09 -0.13 13.42
CA PHE A 38 -1.01 0.82 13.64
C PHE A 38 -1.47 2.27 13.50
N VAL A 39 -2.23 2.57 12.45
CA VAL A 39 -2.73 3.93 12.19
C VAL A 39 -3.63 4.39 13.31
N GLU A 40 -4.52 3.53 13.80
CA GLU A 40 -5.40 3.87 14.92
C GLU A 40 -4.60 4.21 16.20
N ARG A 41 -3.55 3.44 16.53
CA ARG A 41 -2.80 3.61 17.79
C ARG A 41 -1.76 4.73 17.76
N THR A 42 -1.40 5.20 16.57
CA THR A 42 -0.33 6.18 16.38
C THR A 42 -0.81 7.46 15.72
N ARG A 43 -1.97 7.44 15.06
CA ARG A 43 -2.46 8.49 14.15
C ARG A 43 -1.43 8.86 13.09
N ALA A 44 -0.57 7.91 12.71
CA ALA A 44 0.45 8.12 11.70
C ALA A 44 -0.20 8.42 10.34
N ARG A 45 0.37 9.39 9.63
CA ARG A 45 -0.02 9.72 8.26
C ARG A 45 0.51 8.66 7.30
N LEU A 46 -0.31 8.27 6.34
CA LEU A 46 0.04 7.26 5.35
C LEU A 46 0.53 7.91 4.07
N ILE A 47 1.50 7.27 3.40
CA ILE A 47 1.97 7.64 2.06
C ILE A 47 1.89 6.38 1.20
N PRO A 48 1.03 6.32 0.17
CA PRO A 48 0.91 5.15 -0.68
C PRO A 48 2.09 5.10 -1.64
N VAL A 49 2.66 3.91 -1.82
CA VAL A 49 3.81 3.68 -2.69
C VAL A 49 3.55 2.45 -3.56
N GLY A 50 3.51 2.65 -4.87
CA GLY A 50 3.48 1.58 -5.88
C GLY A 50 4.88 1.31 -6.42
N ILE A 51 5.26 0.04 -6.56
CA ILE A 51 6.57 -0.36 -7.14
C ILE A 51 6.32 -1.27 -8.33
N VAL A 52 6.93 -0.95 -9.47
CA VAL A 52 6.80 -1.69 -10.74
C VAL A 52 8.18 -2.18 -11.19
N GLY A 53 8.24 -3.36 -11.80
CA GLY A 53 9.48 -3.93 -12.36
C GLY A 53 10.25 -4.88 -11.42
N CYS A 54 9.79 -5.07 -10.18
CA CYS A 54 10.33 -6.03 -9.23
C CYS A 54 9.75 -7.45 -9.42
N THR A 55 9.76 -8.00 -10.64
CA THR A 55 9.21 -9.34 -10.91
C THR A 55 10.16 -10.46 -10.44
N VAL A 56 9.73 -11.72 -10.48
CA VAL A 56 10.62 -12.87 -10.18
C VAL A 56 11.85 -12.87 -11.11
N ASP A 57 11.67 -12.47 -12.37
CA ASP A 57 12.74 -12.38 -13.37
C ASP A 57 13.74 -11.26 -13.10
N PHE A 58 13.40 -10.30 -12.22
CA PHE A 58 14.30 -9.25 -11.78
C PHE A 58 15.64 -9.82 -11.31
N LEU A 59 15.61 -10.87 -10.46
CA LEU A 59 16.83 -11.46 -9.92
C LEU A 59 17.66 -12.12 -11.03
N ILE A 60 17.00 -12.78 -11.98
CA ILE A 60 17.64 -13.44 -13.12
C ILE A 60 18.31 -12.40 -14.03
N TRP A 61 17.62 -11.31 -14.33
CA TRP A 61 18.16 -10.23 -15.17
C TRP A 61 19.29 -9.46 -14.51
N VAL A 62 19.20 -9.19 -13.20
CA VAL A 62 20.29 -8.60 -12.42
C VAL A 62 21.52 -9.52 -12.42
N LEU A 63 21.34 -10.83 -12.24
CA LEU A 63 22.45 -11.80 -12.33
C LEU A 63 23.05 -11.87 -13.74
N GLN A 64 22.26 -11.60 -14.78
CA GLN A 64 22.72 -11.46 -16.17
C GLN A 64 23.29 -10.06 -16.49
N LEU A 65 23.46 -9.19 -15.49
CA LEU A 65 23.92 -7.80 -15.65
C LEU A 65 23.06 -6.97 -16.63
N LYS A 66 21.79 -7.37 -16.81
CA LYS A 66 20.83 -6.64 -17.64
C LYS A 66 20.23 -5.50 -16.84
N LYS A 67 20.16 -4.33 -17.46
CA LYS A 67 19.51 -3.16 -16.86
C LYS A 67 18.00 -3.42 -16.78
N VAL A 68 17.48 -3.56 -15.57
CA VAL A 68 16.03 -3.63 -15.31
C VAL A 68 15.52 -2.26 -14.91
N LYS A 69 14.39 -1.85 -15.48
CA LYS A 69 13.71 -0.62 -15.09
C LYS A 69 12.86 -0.91 -13.85
N ILE A 70 13.19 -0.29 -12.73
CA ILE A 70 12.35 -0.29 -11.53
C ILE A 70 11.75 1.11 -11.43
N GLU A 71 10.43 1.17 -11.25
CA GLU A 71 9.70 2.43 -11.07
C GLU A 71 9.06 2.46 -9.69
N MET A 72 9.10 3.62 -9.04
CA MET A 72 8.44 3.86 -7.77
C MET A 72 7.51 5.06 -7.93
N HIS A 73 6.22 4.82 -7.70
CA HIS A 73 5.18 5.83 -7.78
C HIS A 73 4.74 6.17 -6.35
N ILE A 74 4.89 7.43 -5.96
CA ILE A 74 4.56 7.90 -4.61
C ILE A 74 3.33 8.79 -4.71
N GLY A 75 2.26 8.41 -4.02
CA GLY A 75 1.03 9.19 -4.00
C GLY A 75 0.98 10.22 -2.88
N ALA A 76 -0.12 10.97 -2.84
CA ALA A 76 -0.33 12.01 -1.84
C ALA A 76 -0.51 11.43 -0.43
N PRO A 77 0.03 12.08 0.62
CA PRO A 77 -0.15 11.61 1.99
C PRO A 77 -1.60 11.77 2.48
N PHE A 78 -2.19 10.71 3.06
CA PHE A 78 -3.59 10.67 3.50
C PHE A 78 -3.74 10.12 4.93
N ASN A 79 -4.94 10.25 5.50
CA ASN A 79 -5.32 9.70 6.79
C ASN A 79 -6.48 8.73 6.62
N LEU A 80 -6.55 7.70 7.46
CA LEU A 80 -7.72 6.83 7.54
C LEU A 80 -8.80 7.44 8.43
N PRO A 81 -10.09 7.19 8.16
CA PRO A 81 -11.15 7.62 9.05
C PRO A 81 -11.02 6.93 10.41
N PRO A 82 -11.35 7.63 11.50
CA PRO A 82 -11.33 7.04 12.84
C PRO A 82 -12.35 5.91 12.96
N ILE A 83 -11.97 4.82 13.61
CA ILE A 83 -12.86 3.69 13.88
C ILE A 83 -13.70 4.02 15.12
N MET A 84 -14.87 4.61 14.90
CA MET A 84 -15.83 4.97 15.97
C MET A 84 -16.85 3.86 16.26
N GLU A 85 -16.71 2.71 15.60
CA GLU A 85 -17.71 1.65 15.61
C GLU A 85 -17.77 0.85 16.93
N LEU A 86 -18.95 0.29 17.20
CA LEU A 86 -19.19 -0.61 18.32
C LEU A 86 -18.28 -1.85 18.23
N PRO A 87 -17.91 -2.48 19.36
CA PRO A 87 -16.96 -3.59 19.38
C PRO A 87 -17.28 -4.75 18.43
N LEU A 88 -18.56 -5.01 18.17
CA LEU A 88 -19.04 -6.10 17.30
C LEU A 88 -18.72 -5.91 15.81
N VAL A 89 -18.59 -4.68 15.34
CA VAL A 89 -18.34 -4.36 13.92
C VAL A 89 -16.93 -3.81 13.65
N ARG A 90 -16.16 -3.53 14.71
CA ARG A 90 -14.78 -3.00 14.60
C ARG A 90 -13.89 -3.78 13.64
N THR A 91 -13.99 -5.10 13.63
CA THR A 91 -13.20 -5.96 12.73
C THR A 91 -13.42 -5.59 11.27
N ASP A 92 -14.66 -5.31 10.88
CA ASP A 92 -15.02 -4.92 9.52
C ASP A 92 -14.50 -3.51 9.21
N ALA A 93 -14.59 -2.56 10.14
CA ALA A 93 -13.94 -1.26 9.97
C ALA A 93 -12.41 -1.36 9.81
N TYR A 94 -11.73 -2.23 10.56
CA TYR A 94 -10.30 -2.44 10.36
C TYR A 94 -10.00 -2.98 8.96
N HIS A 95 -10.83 -3.91 8.47
CA HIS A 95 -10.72 -4.43 7.11
C HIS A 95 -10.95 -3.35 6.06
N GLN A 96 -12.05 -2.60 6.13
CA GLN A 96 -12.36 -1.52 5.20
C GLN A 96 -11.27 -0.44 5.16
N ASN A 97 -10.74 -0.08 6.34
CA ASN A 97 -9.62 0.83 6.43
C ASN A 97 -8.35 0.25 5.79
N ALA A 98 -8.09 -1.05 5.96
CA ALA A 98 -6.92 -1.68 5.37
C ALA A 98 -7.05 -1.76 3.84
N ASP A 99 -8.25 -2.08 3.36
CA ASP A 99 -8.59 -2.07 1.94
C ASP A 99 -8.42 -0.68 1.34
N SER A 100 -8.87 0.36 2.04
CA SER A 100 -8.68 1.76 1.61
C SER A 100 -7.19 2.10 1.39
N VAL A 101 -6.28 1.52 2.18
CA VAL A 101 -4.83 1.69 1.93
C VAL A 101 -4.40 1.02 0.63
N LEU A 102 -4.83 -0.22 0.38
CA LEU A 102 -4.47 -0.93 -0.86
C LEU A 102 -5.14 -0.31 -2.09
N VAL A 103 -6.32 0.27 -1.98
CA VAL A 103 -6.95 1.02 -3.08
C VAL A 103 -6.09 2.24 -3.48
N GLN A 104 -5.55 2.97 -2.51
CA GLN A 104 -4.62 4.08 -2.78
C GLN A 104 -3.32 3.61 -3.43
N VAL A 105 -2.82 2.42 -3.08
CA VAL A 105 -1.64 1.81 -3.72
C VAL A 105 -1.97 1.33 -5.14
N ALA A 106 -3.10 0.68 -5.35
CA ALA A 106 -3.55 0.18 -6.64
C ALA A 106 -3.72 1.32 -7.66
N ALA A 107 -4.19 2.49 -7.24
CA ALA A 107 -4.29 3.67 -8.12
C ALA A 107 -2.93 4.19 -8.63
N LEU A 108 -1.81 3.74 -8.05
CA LEU A 108 -0.45 4.08 -8.48
C LEU A 108 0.17 3.01 -9.39
N LEU A 109 -0.51 1.88 -9.61
CA LEU A 109 0.02 0.72 -10.32
C LEU A 109 -0.67 0.53 -11.68
N PRO A 110 0.01 -0.12 -12.64
CA PRO A 110 -0.65 -0.65 -13.83
C PRO A 110 -1.81 -1.58 -13.47
N VAL A 111 -2.87 -1.60 -14.28
CA VAL A 111 -4.12 -2.35 -14.01
C VAL A 111 -3.85 -3.84 -13.77
N GLU A 112 -2.93 -4.41 -14.54
CA GLU A 112 -2.48 -5.79 -14.45
C GLU A 112 -1.84 -6.12 -13.08
N HIS A 113 -1.37 -5.12 -12.35
CA HIS A 113 -0.72 -5.26 -11.03
C HIS A 113 -1.70 -5.09 -9.86
N CYS A 114 -2.94 -4.68 -10.13
CA CYS A 114 -3.89 -4.29 -9.08
C CYS A 114 -4.62 -5.48 -8.42
N GLY A 115 -4.51 -6.70 -8.97
CA GLY A 115 -5.11 -7.92 -8.42
C GLY A 115 -6.55 -7.73 -7.94
N TYR A 116 -6.83 -8.08 -6.68
CA TYR A 116 -8.15 -7.94 -6.04
C TYR A 116 -8.72 -6.50 -6.08
N TYR A 117 -7.87 -5.48 -6.19
CA TYR A 117 -8.26 -4.06 -6.14
C TYR A 117 -8.42 -3.41 -7.52
N VAL A 118 -8.36 -4.20 -8.60
CA VAL A 118 -8.47 -3.70 -9.99
C VAL A 118 -9.71 -2.82 -10.22
N ASP A 119 -10.86 -3.22 -9.70
CA ASP A 119 -12.12 -2.50 -9.86
C ASP A 119 -12.27 -1.33 -8.87
N TYR A 120 -11.53 -1.37 -7.75
CA TYR A 120 -11.57 -0.33 -6.72
C TYR A 120 -10.70 0.88 -7.08
N GLY A 121 -9.56 0.65 -7.74
CA GLY A 121 -8.66 1.71 -8.18
C GLY A 121 -9.26 2.66 -9.22
N ARG A 122 -10.26 2.21 -10.00
CA ARG A 122 -10.97 3.03 -11.00
C ARG A 122 -11.83 4.14 -10.42
N PHE A 123 -12.13 4.12 -9.11
CA PHE A 123 -13.01 5.09 -8.46
C PHE A 123 -12.30 6.25 -7.75
N ILE A 124 -10.96 6.31 -7.79
CA ILE A 124 -10.26 7.51 -7.31
C ILE A 124 -10.27 8.55 -8.43
N PRO A 125 -10.79 9.78 -8.22
CA PRO A 125 -10.73 10.84 -9.21
C PRO A 125 -9.28 11.04 -9.65
N ASN A 126 -9.03 11.30 -10.93
CA ASN A 126 -7.68 11.55 -11.44
C ASN A 126 -6.97 12.67 -10.65
N HIS A 127 -5.87 12.36 -9.96
CA HIS A 127 -5.00 13.36 -9.32
C HIS A 127 -3.61 13.46 -9.97
N ASN A 128 -3.42 12.95 -11.20
CA ASN A 128 -2.12 13.03 -11.87
C ASN A 128 -2.24 13.44 -13.35
N SER A 129 -2.21 14.76 -13.59
CA SER A 129 -1.70 15.35 -14.84
C SER A 129 -0.17 15.39 -14.77
N TRP A 130 0.48 14.24 -14.69
CA TRP A 130 1.94 14.14 -14.82
C TRP A 130 2.26 13.47 -16.15
N VAL A 131 2.77 14.27 -17.09
CA VAL A 131 3.31 13.82 -18.38
C VAL A 131 4.84 13.88 -18.25
N PRO A 132 5.58 12.77 -18.41
CA PRO A 132 7.03 12.85 -18.43
C PRO A 132 7.49 13.62 -19.67
N SER A 133 8.32 14.63 -19.45
CA SER A 133 9.12 15.35 -20.46
C SER A 133 10.20 14.47 -21.05
#